data_AF-A0A930EWT8-F1
#
_entry.id   AF-A0A930EWT8-F1
#
_cell.length_a   1.000
_cell.length_b   1.000
_cell.length_c   1.000
_cell.angle_alpha   90.00
_cell.angle_beta   90.00
_cell.angle_gamma   90.00
#
_symmetry.space_group_name_H-M   'P 1'
#
loop_
_entity.id
_entity.type
_entity.pdbx_description
1 polymer ?
#
loop_
_entity_poly.entity_id
_entity_poly.type
_entity_poly.pdbx_seq_one_letter_code
_entity_poly.pdbx_strand_id
1 'polypeptide(L)'
;MPENKDNEERKNEFIDAAEKLFKENGIVETTISSIVKEMDVAKGLFYYYFKSKDDVIEAISNKYNEAFNAMMQESMNKEDYTERLKQFVHNSVKSFHVLHEKLNGED
;
A
#
# COMPACT_ATOMS: atom_id res chain seq x y z
N MET A 1 12.34 22.42 -12.94
CA MET A 1 11.24 21.54 -12.50
C MET A 1 11.74 20.83 -11.25
N PRO A 2 10.98 20.72 -10.14
CA PRO A 2 11.42 19.90 -9.02
C PRO A 2 11.25 18.44 -9.44
N GLU A 3 12.35 17.84 -9.89
CA GLU A 3 12.36 16.60 -10.64
C GLU A 3 12.35 15.39 -9.70
N ASN A 4 11.34 14.53 -9.89
CA ASN A 4 11.12 13.20 -9.34
C ASN A 4 10.62 13.07 -7.90
N LYS A 5 11.21 13.74 -6.91
CA LYS A 5 10.85 13.47 -5.51
C LYS A 5 9.41 13.92 -5.15
N ASP A 6 9.03 15.12 -5.59
CA ASP A 6 7.67 15.64 -5.44
C ASP A 6 6.62 14.81 -6.20
N ASN A 7 7.02 14.14 -7.30
CA ASN A 7 6.10 13.36 -8.14
C ASN A 7 5.72 12.04 -7.47
N GLU A 8 6.71 11.28 -7.00
CA GLU A 8 6.46 10.04 -6.26
C GLU A 8 5.81 10.29 -4.89
N GLU A 9 6.19 11.36 -4.18
CA GLU A 9 5.51 11.77 -2.95
C GLU A 9 4.02 12.05 -3.20
N ARG A 10 3.69 12.83 -4.25
CA ARG A 10 2.29 13.11 -4.60
C ARG A 10 1.52 11.85 -5.00
N LYS A 11 2.15 10.94 -5.73
CA LYS A 11 1.55 9.65 -6.09
C LYS A 11 1.23 8.82 -4.84
N ASN A 12 2.14 8.80 -3.86
CA ASN A 12 1.92 8.10 -2.59
C ASN A 12 0.80 8.73 -1.76
N GLU A 13 0.66 10.06 -1.75
CA GLU A 13 -0.49 10.71 -1.09
C GLU A 13 -1.84 10.26 -1.68
N PHE A 14 -1.93 10.08 -3.01
CA PHE A 14 -3.12 9.51 -3.65
C PHE A 14 -3.40 8.07 -3.21
N ILE A 15 -2.35 7.26 -3.10
CA ILE A 15 -2.44 5.86 -2.63
C ILE A 15 -2.95 5.84 -1.19
N ASP A 16 -2.38 6.66 -0.31
CA ASP A 16 -2.73 6.69 1.11
C ASP A 16 -4.16 7.22 1.33
N ALA A 17 -4.57 8.27 0.61
CA ALA A 17 -5.93 8.80 0.67
C ALA A 17 -6.97 7.78 0.16
N ALA A 18 -6.67 7.08 -0.93
CA ALA A 18 -7.54 6.02 -1.44
C ALA A 18 -7.61 4.83 -0.46
N GLU A 19 -6.48 4.42 0.10
CA GLU A 19 -6.40 3.34 1.08
C GLU A 19 -7.25 3.64 2.32
N LYS A 20 -7.19 4.88 2.84
CA LYS A 20 -8.04 5.35 3.94
C LYS A 20 -9.52 5.22 3.58
N LEU A 21 -9.94 5.79 2.46
CA LEU A 21 -11.35 5.76 2.05
C LEU A 21 -11.85 4.34 1.76
N PHE A 22 -11.00 3.45 1.24
CA PHE A 22 -11.32 2.04 1.04
C PHE A 22 -11.58 1.31 2.36
N LYS A 23 -10.83 1.62 3.42
CA LYS A 23 -11.07 1.07 4.77
C LYS A 23 -12.38 1.58 5.37
N GLU A 24 -12.65 2.87 5.23
CA GLU A 24 -13.83 3.51 5.82
C GLU A 24 -15.14 3.15 5.09
N ASN A 25 -15.12 3.12 3.75
CA ASN A 25 -16.33 3.06 2.93
C ASN A 25 -16.41 1.80 2.04
N GLY A 26 -15.33 1.03 1.96
CA GLY A 26 -15.19 -0.05 0.99
C GLY A 26 -14.75 0.43 -0.40
N ILE A 27 -14.16 -0.50 -1.16
CA ILE A 27 -13.61 -0.21 -2.50
C ILE A 27 -14.69 0.22 -3.49
N VAL A 28 -15.86 -0.44 -3.47
CA VAL A 28 -16.94 -0.19 -4.44
C VAL A 28 -17.49 1.24 -4.29
N GLU A 29 -17.79 1.65 -3.06
CA GLU A 29 -18.39 2.96 -2.74
C GLU A 29 -17.40 4.13 -2.87
N THR A 30 -16.10 3.86 -2.79
CA THR A 30 -15.09 4.91 -2.95
C THR A 30 -14.97 5.34 -4.41
N THR A 31 -15.03 6.65 -4.67
CA THR A 31 -14.96 7.23 -6.01
C THR A 31 -13.68 8.04 -6.21
N ILE A 32 -13.26 8.25 -7.46
CA ILE A 32 -12.16 9.18 -7.78
C ILE A 32 -12.47 10.58 -7.22
N SER A 33 -13.73 11.01 -7.27
CA SER A 33 -14.15 12.31 -6.75
C SER A 33 -14.00 12.42 -5.23
N SER A 34 -14.24 11.34 -4.46
CA SER A 34 -14.02 11.36 -3.01
C SER A 34 -12.53 11.37 -2.66
N ILE A 35 -11.69 10.65 -3.42
CA ILE A 35 -10.23 10.65 -3.22
C ILE A 35 -9.64 12.05 -3.43
N VAL A 36 -9.97 12.70 -4.55
CA VAL A 36 -9.44 14.06 -4.82
C VAL A 36 -10.00 15.11 -3.87
N LYS A 37 -11.21 14.89 -3.33
CA LYS A 37 -11.80 15.75 -2.30
C LYS A 37 -11.10 15.58 -0.95
N GLU A 38 -10.75 14.35 -0.56
CA GLU A 38 -9.98 14.07 0.66
C GLU A 38 -8.63 14.78 0.66
N MET A 39 -8.00 14.88 -0.52
CA MET A 39 -6.71 15.54 -0.71
C MET A 39 -6.79 17.05 -0.98
N ASP A 40 -7.99 17.60 -1.14
CA ASP A 40 -8.23 18.98 -1.59
C ASP A 40 -7.50 19.34 -2.90
N VAL A 41 -7.61 18.46 -3.92
CA VAL A 41 -6.98 18.64 -5.23
C VAL A 41 -7.97 18.56 -6.39
N ALA A 42 -7.58 19.12 -7.53
CA ALA A 42 -8.38 19.04 -8.75
C ALA A 42 -8.43 17.60 -9.30
N LYS A 43 -9.59 17.19 -9.82
CA LYS A 43 -9.77 15.86 -10.44
C LYS A 43 -8.80 15.57 -11.59
N GLY A 44 -8.39 16.60 -12.34
CA GLY A 44 -7.38 16.45 -13.40
C GLY A 44 -6.02 15.98 -12.89
N LEU A 45 -5.66 16.32 -11.65
CA LEU A 45 -4.40 15.89 -11.04
C LEU A 45 -4.40 14.39 -10.76
N PHE A 46 -5.53 13.79 -10.39
CA PHE A 46 -5.64 12.34 -10.27
C PHE A 46 -5.29 11.65 -11.58
N TYR A 47 -5.88 12.12 -12.69
CA TYR A 47 -5.67 11.53 -14.02
C TYR A 47 -4.26 11.73 -14.58
N TYR A 48 -3.46 12.62 -13.97
CA TYR A 48 -2.04 12.72 -14.26
C TYR A 48 -1.24 11.53 -13.69
N TYR A 49 -1.65 10.99 -12.52
CA TYR A 49 -0.97 9.87 -11.85
C TYR A 49 -1.61 8.49 -12.12
N PHE A 50 -2.94 8.43 -12.23
CA PHE A 50 -3.69 7.18 -12.34
C PHE A 50 -4.75 7.29 -13.43
N LYS A 51 -4.92 6.27 -14.27
CA LYS A 51 -5.95 6.28 -15.33
C LYS A 51 -7.30 5.83 -14.81
N SER A 52 -7.33 5.06 -13.72
CA SER A 52 -8.55 4.48 -13.17
C SER A 52 -8.46 4.27 -11.65
N LYS A 53 -9.60 3.90 -11.03
CA LYS A 53 -9.61 3.44 -9.63
C LYS A 53 -8.86 2.10 -9.48
N ASP A 54 -8.92 1.25 -10.50
CA ASP A 54 -8.24 -0.06 -10.48
C ASP A 54 -6.72 0.09 -10.47
N ASP A 55 -6.18 1.10 -11.16
CA ASP A 55 -4.74 1.43 -11.12
C ASP A 55 -4.27 1.77 -9.69
N VAL A 56 -5.14 2.41 -8.90
CA VAL A 56 -4.84 2.74 -7.49
C VAL A 56 -4.90 1.49 -6.62
N ILE A 57 -5.87 0.61 -6.87
CA ILE A 57 -5.98 -0.69 -6.18
C ILE A 57 -4.73 -1.55 -6.45
N GLU A 58 -4.26 -1.57 -7.69
CA GLU A 58 -3.03 -2.26 -8.07
C GLU A 58 -1.81 -1.64 -7.37
N ALA A 59 -1.72 -0.31 -7.31
CA ALA A 59 -0.63 0.36 -6.60
C ALA A 59 -0.61 0.05 -5.10
N ILE A 60 -1.77 0.04 -4.43
CA ILE A 60 -1.90 -0.39 -3.03
C ILE A 60 -1.46 -1.86 -2.89
N SER A 61 -1.92 -2.73 -3.78
CA SER A 61 -1.55 -4.16 -3.77
C SER A 61 -0.04 -4.35 -3.90
N ASN A 62 0.61 -3.60 -4.80
CA ASN A 62 2.06 -3.64 -4.99
C ASN A 62 2.82 -3.13 -3.77
N LYS A 63 2.37 -2.04 -3.12
CA LYS A 63 2.91 -1.54 -1.85
C LYS A 63 2.92 -2.63 -0.77
N TYR A 64 1.85 -3.40 -0.66
CA TYR A 64 1.77 -4.54 0.27
C TYR A 64 2.68 -5.71 -0.13
N ASN A 65 2.73 -6.06 -1.41
CA ASN A 65 3.59 -7.12 -1.92
C ASN A 65 5.08 -6.81 -1.71
N GLU A 66 5.50 -5.56 -1.90
CA GLU A 66 6.88 -5.12 -1.66
C GLU A 66 7.25 -5.23 -0.17
N ALA A 67 6.37 -4.77 0.72
CA ALA A 67 6.57 -4.90 2.16
C ALA A 67 6.68 -6.38 2.58
N PHE A 68 5.79 -7.23 2.06
CA PHE A 68 5.84 -8.67 2.29
C PHE A 68 7.16 -9.26 1.79
N ASN A 69 7.56 -8.97 0.55
CA ASN A 69 8.80 -9.48 -0.04
C ASN A 69 10.03 -9.05 0.77
N ALA A 70 10.08 -7.81 1.25
CA ALA A 70 11.19 -7.33 2.08
C ALA A 70 11.30 -8.13 3.40
N MET A 71 10.17 -8.36 4.08
CA MET A 71 10.12 -9.19 5.31
C MET A 71 10.57 -10.63 5.05
N MET A 72 10.21 -11.18 3.89
CA MET A 72 10.62 -12.53 3.49
C MET A 72 12.11 -12.61 3.14
N GLN A 73 12.67 -11.62 2.42
CA GLN A 73 14.09 -11.57 2.10
C GLN A 73 14.97 -11.46 3.34
N GLU A 74 14.57 -10.67 4.34
CA GLU A 74 15.29 -10.56 5.61
C GLU A 74 15.39 -11.91 6.33
N SER A 75 14.34 -12.73 6.26
CA SER A 75 14.33 -14.08 6.84
C SER A 75 15.29 -15.05 6.15
N MET A 76 15.67 -14.79 4.88
CA MET A 76 16.55 -15.65 4.08
C MET A 76 18.05 -15.38 4.31
N ASN A 77 18.42 -14.24 4.89
CA ASN A 77 19.82 -13.83 5.10
C ASN A 77 20.48 -14.42 6.37
N LYS A 78 19.96 -15.51 6.93
CA LYS A 78 20.55 -16.19 8.10
C LYS A 78 21.39 -17.40 7.66
N GLU A 79 22.57 -17.60 8.25
CA GLU A 79 23.48 -18.68 7.83
C GLU A 79 22.95 -20.09 8.15
N ASP A 80 22.20 -20.25 9.25
CA ASP A 80 21.60 -21.53 9.65
C ASP A 80 20.24 -21.75 8.95
N TYR A 81 20.15 -22.85 8.21
CA TYR A 81 18.93 -23.30 7.54
C TYR A 81 17.74 -23.49 8.50
N THR A 82 17.98 -24.02 9.70
CA THR A 82 16.95 -24.23 10.71
C THR A 82 16.39 -22.91 11.20
N GLU A 83 17.27 -21.92 11.38
CA GLU A 83 16.87 -20.59 11.82
C GLU A 83 16.14 -19.81 10.71
N ARG A 84 16.59 -19.96 9.45
CA ARG A 84 15.85 -19.46 8.28
C ARG A 84 14.43 -20.02 8.22
N LEU A 85 14.26 -21.33 8.41
CA LEU A 85 12.95 -21.96 8.34
C LEU A 85 12.02 -21.49 9.48
N LYS A 86 12.55 -21.36 10.70
CA LYS A 86 11.79 -20.81 11.84
C LYS A 86 11.35 -19.37 11.59
N GLN A 87 12.25 -18.52 11.12
CA GLN A 87 11.96 -17.12 10.82
C GLN A 87 10.99 -16.98 9.64
N PHE A 88 11.13 -17.82 8.60
CA PHE A 88 10.19 -17.84 7.48
C PHE A 88 8.76 -18.14 7.95
N VAL A 89 8.57 -19.17 8.77
CA VAL A 89 7.24 -19.53 9.31
C VAL A 89 6.71 -18.43 10.22
N HIS A 90 7.55 -17.91 11.13
CA HIS A 90 7.17 -16.82 12.03
C HIS A 90 6.75 -15.55 11.27
N ASN A 91 7.56 -15.12 10.32
CA ASN A 91 7.30 -13.93 9.52
C ASN A 91 6.11 -14.11 8.59
N SER A 92 5.89 -15.31 8.04
CA SER A 92 4.69 -15.58 7.24
C SER A 92 3.42 -15.33 8.06
N VAL A 93 3.34 -15.87 9.27
CA VAL A 93 2.19 -15.68 10.18
C VAL A 93 2.07 -14.22 10.63
N LYS A 94 3.20 -13.59 10.99
CA LYS A 94 3.23 -12.19 11.43
C LYS A 94 2.80 -11.23 10.31
N SER A 95 3.20 -11.48 9.06
CA SER A 95 2.78 -10.68 7.92
C SER A 95 1.27 -10.72 7.71
N PHE A 96 0.63 -11.87 7.88
CA PHE A 96 -0.84 -11.97 7.83
C PHE A 96 -1.51 -11.21 8.98
N HIS A 97 -0.94 -11.25 10.19
CA HIS A 97 -1.46 -10.51 11.33
C HIS A 97 -1.36 -8.98 11.12
N VAL A 98 -0.19 -8.48 10.70
CA VAL A 98 0.00 -7.05 10.38
C VAL A 98 -0.90 -6.61 9.23
N LEU A 99 -1.08 -7.45 8.21
CA LEU A 99 -2.01 -7.15 7.12
C LEU A 99 -3.45 -7.08 7.62
N HIS A 100 -3.86 -7.98 8.52
CA HIS A 100 -5.18 -7.97 9.13
C HIS A 100 -5.43 -6.69 9.95
N GLU A 101 -4.51 -6.30 10.82
CA GLU A 101 -4.64 -5.05 11.61
C GLU A 101 -4.72 -3.83 10.70
N LYS A 102 -3.83 -3.73 9.70
CA LYS A 102 -3.85 -2.63 8.73
C LYS A 102 -5.13 -2.56 7.92
N LEU A 103 -5.73 -3.69 7.53
CA LEU A 103 -6.97 -3.72 6.76
C LEU A 103 -8.19 -3.38 7.62
N ASN A 104 -8.17 -3.69 8.91
CA ASN A 104 -9.30 -3.47 9.81
C ASN A 104 -9.23 -2.14 10.58
N GLY A 105 -8.18 -1.35 10.38
CA GLY A 105 -8.05 -0.02 11.00
C GLY A 105 -7.85 -0.08 12.51
N GLU A 106 -7.28 -1.17 13.02
CA GLU A 106 -6.84 -1.26 14.42
C GLU A 106 -5.41 -0.70 14.50
N ASP A 107 -5.30 0.63 14.65
CA ASP A 107 -4.10 1.37 15.08
C ASP A 107 -4.52 2.45 16.11
#